data_AF-A0A2S1LKE6-F1
#
_entry.id   AF-A0A2S1LKE6-F1
#
_cell.length_a   1.000
_cell.length_b   1.000
_cell.length_c   1.000
_cell.angle_alpha   90.00
_cell.angle_beta   90.00
_cell.angle_gamma   90.00
#
_symmetry.space_group_name_H-M   'P 1'
#
loop_
_entity.id
_entity.type
_entity.pdbx_description
1 polymer ?
#
loop_
_entity_poly.entity_id
_entity_poly.type
_entity_poly.pdbx_seq_one_letter_code
_entity_poly.pdbx_strand_id
1 'polypeptide(L)'
;MYYKPASKPVFLCLAVWKTVRKATTKLLGLLKKQIMPAYVEIRCIHTAQNVTIPNRILGIGGLTAEGHIWTLSLEAAIEKIKSRENRFFIRHNNRQVNVWITNSPEGKFYLRTVLDTAANHLLLTLPEGP
;
A
#
# COMPACT_ATOMS: atom_id res chain seq x y z
N MET A 1 -48.24 -0.93 48.81
CA MET A 1 -46.79 -1.23 48.84
C MET A 1 -46.20 -0.87 47.49
N TYR A 2 -45.37 0.17 47.41
CA TYR A 2 -44.79 0.66 46.17
C TYR A 2 -43.58 -0.19 45.77
N TYR A 3 -43.62 -0.80 44.58
CA TYR A 3 -42.48 -1.50 43.99
C TYR A 3 -41.59 -0.47 43.29
N LYS A 4 -40.36 -0.31 43.77
CA LYS A 4 -39.33 0.60 43.23
C LYS A 4 -38.48 -0.20 42.23
N PRO A 5 -38.45 0.12 40.93
CA PRO A 5 -37.58 -0.61 40.00
C PRO A 5 -36.12 -0.20 40.25
N ALA A 6 -35.29 -1.18 40.59
CA ALA A 6 -33.86 -1.00 40.79
C ALA A 6 -33.18 -0.64 39.46
N SER A 7 -32.40 0.43 39.52
CA SER A 7 -31.54 0.99 38.48
C SER A 7 -30.54 -0.03 37.92
N LYS A 8 -30.34 0.03 36.59
CA LYS A 8 -29.31 -0.69 35.81
C LYS A 8 -27.91 -0.63 36.47
N PRO A 9 -27.13 -1.72 36.48
CA PRO A 9 -25.72 -1.63 36.86
C PRO A 9 -24.90 -1.15 35.65
N VAL A 10 -24.62 0.16 35.59
CA VAL A 10 -23.72 0.77 34.58
C VAL A 10 -22.22 0.54 34.92
N PHE A 11 -21.91 -0.18 36.00
CA PHE A 11 -20.54 -0.29 36.52
C PHE A 11 -19.99 -1.72 36.55
N LEU A 12 -20.34 -2.56 35.57
CA LEU A 12 -19.44 -3.67 35.21
C LEU A 12 -18.25 -3.12 34.41
N CYS A 13 -17.38 -2.48 35.18
CA CYS A 13 -15.93 -2.51 35.07
C CYS A 13 -15.33 -1.84 33.82
N LEU A 14 -15.07 -0.53 33.90
CA LEU A 14 -14.13 0.21 33.04
C LEU A 14 -12.82 -0.56 32.81
N ALA A 15 -12.35 -1.33 33.80
CA ALA A 15 -11.16 -2.17 33.67
C ALA A 15 -11.38 -3.37 32.73
N VAL A 16 -12.55 -4.02 32.77
CA VAL A 16 -12.93 -5.07 31.80
C VAL A 16 -13.03 -4.45 30.41
N TRP A 17 -13.64 -3.27 30.27
CA TRP A 17 -13.76 -2.61 28.96
C TRP A 17 -12.39 -2.16 28.39
N LYS A 18 -11.49 -1.64 29.23
CA LYS A 18 -10.09 -1.32 28.85
C LYS A 18 -9.33 -2.58 28.44
N THR A 19 -9.50 -3.68 29.16
CA THR A 19 -8.83 -4.96 28.88
C THR A 19 -9.35 -5.57 27.58
N VAL A 20 -10.67 -5.56 27.37
CA VAL A 20 -11.30 -6.00 26.13
C VAL A 20 -10.84 -5.14 24.95
N ARG A 21 -10.81 -3.80 25.06
CA ARG A 21 -10.26 -2.91 24.01
C ARG A 21 -8.81 -3.21 23.66
N LYS A 22 -7.98 -3.51 24.66
CA LYS A 22 -6.55 -3.80 24.47
C LYS A 22 -6.33 -5.17 23.82
N ALA A 23 -7.15 -6.16 24.18
CA ALA A 23 -7.15 -7.47 23.55
C ALA A 23 -7.63 -7.41 22.09
N THR A 24 -8.69 -6.65 21.80
CA THR A 24 -9.23 -6.51 20.43
C THR A 24 -8.27 -5.77 19.50
N THR A 25 -7.58 -4.72 19.97
CA THR A 25 -6.53 -4.05 19.17
C THR A 25 -5.34 -4.96 18.89
N LYS A 26 -4.92 -5.78 19.87
CA LYS A 26 -3.85 -6.77 19.67
C LYS A 26 -4.25 -7.84 18.65
N LEU A 27 -5.47 -8.36 18.72
CA LEU A 27 -6.01 -9.33 17.76
C LEU A 27 -6.17 -8.72 16.36
N LEU A 28 -6.69 -7.50 16.23
CA LEU A 28 -6.75 -6.77 14.96
C LEU A 28 -5.35 -6.56 14.35
N GLY A 29 -4.35 -6.23 15.16
CA GLY A 29 -2.96 -6.10 14.71
C GLY A 29 -2.34 -7.42 14.24
N LEU A 30 -2.65 -8.54 14.91
CA LEU A 30 -2.18 -9.87 14.53
C LEU A 30 -2.86 -10.38 13.26
N LEU A 31 -4.17 -10.15 13.11
CA LEU A 31 -4.91 -10.51 11.90
C LEU A 31 -4.43 -9.71 10.68
N LYS A 32 -4.18 -8.40 10.83
CA LYS A 32 -3.57 -7.58 9.76
C LYS A 32 -2.19 -8.11 9.33
N LYS A 33 -1.44 -8.75 10.23
CA LYS A 33 -0.08 -9.24 9.97
C LYS A 33 -0.03 -10.50 9.09
N GLN A 34 -1.15 -11.22 8.95
CA GLN A 34 -1.24 -12.47 8.16
C GLN A 34 -1.88 -12.27 6.78
N ILE A 35 -2.30 -11.06 6.41
CA ILE A 35 -2.84 -10.80 5.09
C ILE A 35 -1.69 -10.96 4.08
N MET A 36 -1.80 -11.96 3.21
CA MET A 36 -0.89 -12.09 2.08
C MET A 36 -1.02 -10.83 1.22
N PRO A 37 0.09 -10.16 0.86
CA PRO A 37 0.02 -8.95 0.05
C PRO A 37 -0.59 -9.27 -1.30
N ALA A 38 -1.53 -8.43 -1.74
CA ALA A 38 -2.09 -8.53 -3.08
C ALA A 38 -1.02 -8.21 -4.12
N TYR A 39 -0.89 -9.05 -5.15
CA TYR A 39 -0.01 -8.79 -6.28
C TYR A 39 -0.73 -7.91 -7.30
N VAL A 40 -0.16 -6.76 -7.61
CA VAL A 40 -0.79 -5.77 -8.49
C VAL A 40 0.14 -5.44 -9.66
N GLU A 41 -0.37 -5.60 -10.88
CA GLU A 41 0.36 -5.34 -12.12
C GLU A 41 0.30 -3.85 -12.48
N ILE A 42 1.45 -3.18 -12.51
CA ILE A 42 1.59 -1.84 -13.06
C ILE A 42 1.65 -1.95 -14.58
N ARG A 43 0.78 -1.24 -15.28
CA ARG A 43 0.73 -1.18 -16.75
C ARG A 43 1.04 0.20 -17.31
N CYS A 44 0.84 1.25 -16.52
CA CYS A 44 1.11 2.62 -16.92
C CYS A 44 1.73 3.41 -15.78
N ILE A 45 2.35 4.53 -16.13
CA ILE A 45 2.90 5.50 -15.19
C ILE A 45 2.36 6.89 -15.50
N HIS A 46 2.46 7.77 -14.52
CA HIS A 46 2.26 9.21 -14.72
C HIS A 46 3.58 9.92 -14.47
N THR A 47 4.02 10.76 -15.40
CA THR A 47 5.34 11.41 -15.34
C THR A 47 5.27 12.94 -15.32
N ALA A 48 6.21 13.55 -14.60
CA ALA A 48 6.44 14.99 -14.69
C ALA A 48 7.36 15.31 -15.88
N GLN A 49 7.04 16.38 -16.61
CA GLN A 49 7.99 16.98 -17.55
C GLN A 49 9.07 17.74 -16.75
N ASN A 50 10.34 17.61 -17.13
CA ASN A 50 11.51 18.33 -16.57
C ASN A 50 12.06 17.88 -15.19
N VAL A 51 11.74 16.67 -14.73
CA VAL A 51 12.33 16.11 -13.49
C VAL A 51 13.40 15.05 -13.83
N THR A 52 14.43 14.95 -12.99
CA THR A 52 15.47 13.92 -13.10
C THR A 52 14.87 12.50 -13.08
N ILE A 53 15.47 11.60 -13.87
CA ILE A 53 14.97 10.24 -14.15
C ILE A 53 14.45 9.47 -12.92
N PRO A 54 15.17 9.36 -11.77
CA PRO A 54 14.67 8.60 -10.63
C PRO A 54 13.46 9.23 -9.94
N ASN A 55 13.29 10.55 -10.05
CA ASN A 55 12.20 11.30 -9.40
C ASN A 55 11.07 11.66 -10.39
N ARG A 56 11.11 11.13 -11.62
CA ARG A 56 10.20 11.54 -12.71
C ARG A 56 8.80 10.94 -12.60
N ILE A 57 8.64 9.82 -11.90
CA ILE A 57 7.37 9.11 -11.74
C ILE A 57 6.54 9.81 -10.66
N LEU A 58 5.38 10.35 -11.02
CA LEU A 58 4.40 10.96 -10.12
C LEU A 58 3.36 9.95 -9.61
N GLY A 59 3.05 8.95 -10.44
CA GLY A 59 2.03 7.96 -10.17
C GLY A 59 2.23 6.70 -10.98
N ILE A 60 1.52 5.65 -10.56
CA ILE A 60 1.48 4.35 -11.22
C ILE A 60 0.02 3.95 -11.39
N GLY A 61 -0.25 3.18 -12.43
CA GLY A 61 -1.59 2.68 -12.67
C GLY A 61 -1.60 1.37 -13.44
N GLY A 62 -2.79 0.85 -13.62
CA GLY A 62 -3.00 -0.35 -14.41
C GLY A 62 -4.44 -0.80 -14.41
N LEU A 63 -4.61 -2.08 -14.70
CA LEU A 63 -5.90 -2.73 -14.71
C LEU A 63 -5.95 -3.76 -13.58
N THR A 64 -7.07 -3.85 -12.89
CA THR A 64 -7.34 -4.96 -11.98
C THR A 64 -7.63 -6.23 -12.77
N ALA A 65 -7.68 -7.39 -12.09
CA ALA A 65 -8.08 -8.65 -12.72
C ALA A 65 -9.48 -8.57 -13.36
N GLU A 66 -10.34 -7.69 -12.85
CA GLU A 66 -11.70 -7.44 -13.33
C GLU A 66 -11.76 -6.43 -14.50
N GLY A 67 -10.62 -5.84 -14.87
CA GLY A 67 -10.55 -4.84 -15.95
C GLY A 67 -10.84 -3.41 -15.52
N HIS A 68 -11.01 -3.13 -14.22
CA HIS A 68 -11.15 -1.77 -13.71
C HIS A 68 -9.81 -1.03 -13.74
N ILE A 69 -9.82 0.23 -14.17
CA ILE A 69 -8.65 1.10 -14.11
C ILE A 69 -8.40 1.49 -12.66
N TRP A 70 -7.14 1.42 -12.24
CA TRP A 70 -6.71 1.93 -10.95
C TRP A 70 -5.47 2.81 -11.14
N THR A 71 -5.38 3.84 -10.30
CA THR A 71 -4.26 4.78 -10.29
C THR A 71 -3.87 5.06 -8.84
N LEU A 72 -2.58 5.16 -8.57
CA LEU A 72 -2.02 5.52 -7.28
C LEU A 72 -0.95 6.59 -7.49
N SER A 73 -0.88 7.57 -6.58
CA SER A 73 0.28 8.45 -6.50
C SER A 73 1.52 7.66 -6.09
N LEU A 74 2.71 8.18 -6.42
CA LEU A 74 3.98 7.58 -6.00
C LEU A 74 4.02 7.40 -4.47
N GLU A 75 3.56 8.38 -3.71
CA GLU A 75 3.51 8.33 -2.24
C GLU A 75 2.60 7.20 -1.74
N ALA A 76 1.39 7.09 -2.28
CA ALA A 76 0.46 6.02 -1.91
C ALA A 76 0.99 4.63 -2.30
N ALA A 77 1.65 4.51 -3.44
CA ALA A 77 2.30 3.26 -3.85
C ALA A 77 3.42 2.86 -2.88
N ILE A 78 4.27 3.82 -2.49
CA ILE A 78 5.33 3.61 -1.49
C ILE A 78 4.72 3.19 -0.15
N GLU A 79 3.66 3.85 0.30
CA GLU A 79 2.99 3.50 1.56
C GLU A 79 2.45 2.07 1.53
N LYS A 80 1.80 1.66 0.43
CA LYS A 80 1.26 0.30 0.27
C LYS A 80 2.35 -0.79 0.24
N ILE A 81 3.53 -0.49 -0.31
CA ILE A 81 4.68 -1.41 -0.24
C ILE A 81 5.23 -1.46 1.20
N LYS A 82 5.37 -0.31 1.88
CA LYS A 82 5.86 -0.23 3.26
C LYS A 82 4.94 -0.95 4.24
N SER A 83 3.63 -0.82 4.07
CA SER A 83 2.61 -1.48 4.89
C SER A 83 2.46 -2.97 4.58
N ARG A 84 3.12 -3.46 3.51
CA ARG A 84 3.00 -4.83 2.98
C ARG A 84 1.56 -5.18 2.59
N GLU A 85 0.76 -4.18 2.26
CA GLU A 85 -0.60 -4.39 1.74
C GLU A 85 -0.52 -4.88 0.29
N ASN A 86 0.36 -4.26 -0.51
CA ASN A 86 0.51 -4.58 -1.93
C ASN A 86 1.96 -4.93 -2.27
N ARG A 87 2.10 -5.88 -3.21
CA ARG A 87 3.34 -6.11 -3.95
C ARG A 87 3.12 -5.77 -5.42
N PHE A 88 3.87 -4.79 -5.92
CA PHE A 88 3.75 -4.36 -7.30
C PHE A 88 4.72 -5.12 -8.21
N PHE A 89 4.31 -5.33 -9.45
CA PHE A 89 5.15 -5.91 -10.49
C PHE A 89 4.81 -5.33 -11.86
N ILE A 90 5.73 -5.46 -12.81
CA ILE A 90 5.48 -5.20 -14.23
C ILE A 90 5.64 -6.49 -15.03
N ARG A 91 5.04 -6.56 -16.22
CA ARG A 91 5.40 -7.56 -17.22
C ARG A 91 6.34 -6.94 -18.24
N HIS A 92 7.53 -7.51 -18.37
CA HIS A 92 8.53 -7.10 -19.34
C HIS A 92 9.07 -8.36 -20.04
N ASN A 93 8.99 -8.42 -21.37
CA ASN A 93 9.40 -9.59 -22.18
C ASN A 93 8.81 -10.92 -21.66
N ASN A 94 7.50 -10.96 -21.41
CA ASN A 94 6.78 -12.11 -20.87
C ASN A 94 7.23 -12.58 -19.46
N ARG A 95 8.06 -11.80 -18.76
CA ARG A 95 8.49 -12.09 -17.39
C ARG A 95 7.87 -11.11 -16.41
N GLN A 96 7.50 -11.63 -15.25
CA GLN A 96 7.11 -10.80 -14.11
C GLN A 96 8.37 -10.23 -13.45
N VAL A 97 8.42 -8.91 -13.32
CA VAL A 97 9.51 -8.19 -12.67
C VAL A 97 8.96 -7.43 -11.48
N ASN A 98 9.47 -7.73 -10.29
CA ASN A 98 9.01 -7.09 -9.07
C ASN A 98 9.49 -5.64 -8.98
N VAL A 99 8.66 -4.81 -8.38
CA VAL A 99 8.93 -3.41 -8.08
C VAL A 99 9.17 -3.26 -6.58
N TRP A 100 10.17 -2.48 -6.22
CA TRP A 100 10.59 -2.24 -4.85
C TRP A 100 10.92 -0.76 -4.63
N ILE A 101 10.93 -0.35 -3.36
CA ILE A 101 11.30 1.01 -2.98
C ILE A 101 12.81 1.08 -2.81
N THR A 102 13.43 2.08 -3.42
CA THR A 102 14.84 2.41 -3.15
C THR A 102 14.99 3.89 -2.81
N ASN A 103 16.17 4.27 -2.31
CA ASN A 103 16.49 5.65 -1.96
C ASN A 103 17.38 6.29 -3.04
N SER A 104 17.11 7.54 -3.38
CA SER A 104 18.01 8.35 -4.22
C SER A 104 19.21 8.85 -3.40
N PRO A 105 20.30 9.27 -4.07
CA PRO A 105 21.40 9.94 -3.37
C PRO A 105 20.96 11.18 -2.58
N GLU A 106 19.84 11.79 -2.95
CA GLU A 106 19.24 12.97 -2.31
C GLU A 106 18.34 12.61 -1.10
N GLY A 107 18.19 11.33 -0.77
CA GLY A 107 17.36 10.89 0.35
C GLY A 107 15.87 10.73 0.03
N LYS A 108 15.47 10.78 -1.25
CA LYS A 108 14.08 10.60 -1.68
C LYS A 108 13.78 9.15 -2.05
N PHE A 109 12.67 8.63 -1.55
CA PHE A 109 12.19 7.30 -1.92
C PHE A 109 11.57 7.32 -3.32
N TYR A 110 11.92 6.34 -4.14
CA TYR A 110 11.32 6.13 -5.47
C TYR A 110 11.15 4.64 -5.76
N LEU A 111 10.40 4.34 -6.82
CA LEU A 111 10.14 2.97 -7.28
C LEU A 111 11.18 2.54 -8.30
N ARG A 112 11.70 1.33 -8.13
CA ARG A 112 12.66 0.69 -9.04
C ARG A 112 12.26 -0.76 -9.26
N THR A 113 12.57 -1.32 -10.42
CA THR A 113 12.45 -2.76 -10.65
C THR A 113 13.70 -3.51 -10.22
N VAL A 114 13.58 -4.83 -10.01
CA VAL A 114 14.75 -5.69 -9.71
C VAL A 114 15.74 -5.74 -10.90
N LEU A 115 15.27 -5.50 -12.12
CA LEU A 115 16.09 -5.57 -13.33
C LEU A 115 16.63 -4.20 -13.79
N ASP A 116 16.24 -3.12 -13.14
CA ASP A 116 16.75 -1.79 -13.46
C ASP A 116 18.27 -1.72 -13.23
N THR A 117 18.97 -0.98 -14.09
CA THR A 117 20.41 -0.69 -13.97
C THR A 117 20.62 0.80 -13.72
N ALA A 118 21.86 1.28 -13.62
CA ALA A 118 22.14 2.71 -13.49
C ALA A 118 21.68 3.53 -14.71
N ALA A 119 21.61 2.90 -15.89
CA ALA A 119 21.27 3.55 -17.15
C ALA A 119 19.88 3.16 -17.70
N ASN A 120 19.24 2.13 -17.12
CA ASN A 120 17.95 1.63 -17.61
C ASN A 120 16.91 1.57 -16.49
N HIS A 121 15.76 2.18 -16.73
CA HIS A 121 14.62 2.24 -15.83
C HIS A 121 13.39 1.66 -16.53
N LEU A 122 13.08 0.40 -16.27
CA LEU A 122 12.00 -0.31 -16.94
C LEU A 122 10.62 0.27 -16.64
N LEU A 123 10.43 0.91 -15.49
CA LEU A 123 9.18 1.61 -15.22
C LEU A 123 8.93 2.75 -16.21
N LEU A 124 9.99 3.45 -16.65
CA LEU A 124 9.89 4.56 -17.61
C LEU A 124 9.67 4.10 -19.05
N THR A 125 9.72 2.80 -19.32
CA THR A 125 9.33 2.25 -20.64
C THR A 125 7.84 1.95 -20.73
N LEU A 126 7.10 2.06 -19.62
CA LEU A 126 5.65 1.89 -19.60
C LEU A 126 4.95 3.09 -20.26
N PRO A 127 3.76 2.88 -20.86
CA PRO A 127 2.97 3.97 -21.41
C PRO A 127 2.50 4.94 -20.32
N GLU A 128 2.22 6.17 -20.72
CA GLU A 128 1.55 7.15 -19.87
C GLU A 128 0.08 6.69 -19.63
N GLY A 129 -0.38 6.79 -18.39
CA GLY A 129 -1.74 6.42 -18.03
C GLY A 129 -2.81 7.40 -18.54
N PRO A 130 -4.08 6.98 -18.60
CA PRO A 130 -5.20 7.90 -18.79
C PRO A 130 -5.36 8.87 -17.61
#